data_AF-H1LG66-F1
#
_entry.id   AF-H1LG66-F1
#
_cell.length_a   1.000
_cell.length_b   1.000
_cell.length_c   1.000
_cell.angle_alpha   90.00
_cell.angle_beta   90.00
_cell.angle_gamma   90.00
#
_symmetry.space_group_name_H-M   'P 1'
#
loop_
_entity.id
_entity.type
_entity.pdbx_description
1 polymer ?
#
loop_
_entity_poly.entity_id
_entity_poly.type
_entity_poly.pdbx_seq_one_letter_code
_entity_poly.pdbx_strand_id
1 'polypeptide(L)'
;MNDILKVSDFILIYCLISLWIGDFFAMRNIGKSSMVLSELLKKDARELRIALQNAPKLTKKTKVLVTKKIKVINRWYFLANKTGTMILILAVQQWLVIFAKQNWGLITIEIAMLLICGLILAADFRVNIVRSQLERALKPYEDRLWFEYRLRS
;
A
#
# COMPACT_ATOMS: atom_id res chain seq x y z
N MET A 1 -19.44 29.15 -9.64
CA MET A 1 -19.66 27.83 -9.00
C MET A 1 -19.06 26.69 -9.81
N ASN A 2 -19.22 26.66 -11.14
CA ASN A 2 -18.55 25.67 -12.00
C ASN A 2 -17.00 25.74 -11.97
N ASP A 3 -16.41 26.92 -11.79
CA ASP A 3 -14.94 27.05 -11.79
C ASP A 3 -14.30 26.48 -10.52
N ILE A 4 -14.95 26.63 -9.36
CA ILE A 4 -14.46 26.07 -8.09
C ILE A 4 -14.47 24.53 -8.13
N LEU A 5 -15.48 23.93 -8.74
CA LEU A 5 -15.57 22.49 -8.91
C LEU A 5 -14.52 21.93 -9.87
N LYS A 6 -14.31 22.58 -11.01
CA LYS A 6 -13.23 22.21 -11.95
C LYS A 6 -11.84 22.29 -11.30
N VAL A 7 -11.62 23.32 -10.48
CA VAL A 7 -10.36 23.48 -9.73
C VAL A 7 -10.23 22.40 -8.65
N SER A 8 -11.30 22.08 -7.93
CA SER A 8 -11.34 20.99 -6.94
C SER A 8 -10.98 19.64 -7.55
N ASP A 9 -11.62 19.26 -8.66
CA ASP A 9 -11.32 17.99 -9.35
C ASP A 9 -9.90 17.97 -9.88
N PHE A 10 -9.42 19.09 -10.45
CA PHE A 10 -8.04 19.19 -10.92
C PHE A 10 -7.04 18.98 -9.78
N ILE A 11 -7.28 19.58 -8.61
CA ILE A 11 -6.44 19.41 -7.41
C ILE A 11 -6.49 17.96 -6.92
N LEU A 12 -7.68 17.35 -6.84
CA LEU A 12 -7.85 15.96 -6.40
C LEU A 12 -7.11 14.98 -7.31
N ILE A 13 -7.23 15.14 -8.62
CA ILE A 13 -6.52 14.34 -9.62
C ILE A 13 -5.00 14.54 -9.46
N TYR A 14 -4.54 15.78 -9.29
CA TYR A 14 -3.12 16.06 -9.08
C TYR A 14 -2.58 15.42 -7.78
N CYS A 15 -3.35 15.46 -6.70
CA CYS A 15 -3.03 14.77 -5.44
C CYS A 15 -2.95 13.25 -5.63
N LEU A 16 -3.89 12.65 -6.38
CA LEU A 16 -3.89 11.22 -6.68
C LEU A 16 -2.66 10.82 -7.50
N ILE A 17 -2.31 11.59 -8.52
CA ILE A 17 -1.10 11.37 -9.32
C ILE A 17 0.15 11.45 -8.44
N SER A 18 0.23 12.46 -7.56
CA SER A 18 1.35 12.62 -6.63
C SER A 18 1.47 11.45 -5.65
N LEU A 19 0.33 10.98 -5.11
CA LEU A 19 0.25 9.78 -4.26
C LEU A 19 0.69 8.52 -5.02
N TRP A 20 0.24 8.35 -6.26
CA TRP A 20 0.58 7.22 -7.10
C TRP A 20 2.07 7.20 -7.48
N ILE A 21 2.65 8.35 -7.80
CA ILE A 21 4.09 8.49 -8.04
C ILE A 21 4.87 8.13 -6.76
N GLY A 22 4.44 8.66 -5.61
CA GLY A 22 5.05 8.32 -4.32
C GLY A 22 5.01 6.83 -4.00
N ASP A 23 3.87 6.19 -4.26
CA ASP A 23 3.69 4.75 -4.10
C ASP A 23 4.54 3.94 -5.08
N PHE A 24 4.65 4.36 -6.34
CA PHE A 24 5.56 3.76 -7.31
C PHE A 24 7.02 3.79 -6.85
N PHE A 25 7.48 4.93 -6.30
CA PHE A 25 8.82 5.02 -5.71
C PHE A 25 8.99 4.16 -4.45
N ALA A 26 7.96 4.08 -3.60
CA ALA A 26 7.97 3.23 -2.42
C ALA A 26 8.07 1.75 -2.82
N MET A 27 7.26 1.30 -3.78
CA MET A 27 7.26 -0.05 -4.32
C MET A 27 8.60 -0.40 -4.99
N ARG A 28 9.17 0.52 -5.77
CA ARG A 28 10.48 0.33 -6.42
C ARG A 28 11.65 0.25 -5.43
N ASN A 29 11.47 0.73 -4.21
CA ASN A 29 12.46 0.64 -3.14
C ASN A 29 12.31 -0.61 -2.26
N ILE A 30 11.21 -1.37 -2.39
CA ILE A 30 11.03 -2.66 -1.74
C ILE A 30 11.84 -3.71 -2.53
N GLY A 31 12.67 -4.49 -1.83
CA GLY A 31 13.54 -5.51 -2.42
C GLY A 31 14.90 -5.01 -2.89
N LYS A 32 15.17 -3.70 -2.82
CA LYS A 32 16.52 -3.15 -3.08
C LYS A 32 17.53 -3.52 -2.00
N SER A 33 17.07 -3.76 -0.78
CA SER A 33 17.96 -4.12 0.32
C SER A 33 18.18 -5.62 0.39
N SER A 34 17.15 -6.41 0.07
CA SER A 34 17.20 -7.87 -0.01
C SER A 34 15.99 -8.43 -0.77
N MET A 35 16.24 -9.29 -1.75
CA MET A 35 15.20 -10.04 -2.47
C MET A 35 14.47 -11.03 -1.55
N VAL A 36 15.21 -11.62 -0.61
CA VAL A 36 14.75 -12.65 0.32
C VAL A 36 13.78 -12.11 1.37
N LEU A 37 14.12 -10.95 1.97
CA LEU A 37 13.23 -10.28 2.92
C LEU A 37 11.99 -9.70 2.24
N SER A 38 12.13 -9.24 1.00
CA SER A 38 11.00 -8.79 0.19
C SER A 38 10.00 -9.91 -0.03
N GLU A 39 10.47 -11.13 -0.33
CA GLU A 39 9.65 -12.35 -0.43
C GLU A 39 8.83 -12.56 0.86
N LEU A 40 9.50 -12.59 2.02
CA LEU A 40 8.87 -12.81 3.32
C LEU A 40 7.88 -11.68 3.71
N LEU A 41 8.10 -10.46 3.21
CA LEU A 41 7.28 -9.27 3.46
C LEU A 41 6.16 -9.06 2.43
N LYS A 42 6.02 -9.95 1.43
CA LYS A 42 4.92 -9.91 0.46
C LYS A 42 3.57 -10.03 1.16
N LYS A 43 2.54 -9.49 0.49
CA LYS A 43 1.13 -9.58 0.91
C LYS A 43 0.93 -9.06 2.35
N ASP A 44 0.32 -9.84 3.23
CA ASP A 44 0.06 -9.52 4.63
C ASP A 44 1.26 -9.83 5.55
N ALA A 45 2.45 -10.04 5.01
CA ALA A 45 3.65 -10.48 5.74
C ALA A 45 3.41 -11.79 6.52
N ARG A 46 2.56 -12.68 5.99
CA ARG A 46 2.25 -13.99 6.59
C ARG A 46 3.47 -14.89 6.67
N GLU A 47 4.30 -14.90 5.64
CA GLU A 47 5.56 -15.67 5.60
C GLU A 47 6.54 -15.18 6.67
N LEU A 48 6.67 -13.86 6.84
CA LEU A 48 7.42 -13.29 7.95
C LEU A 48 6.83 -13.66 9.33
N ARG A 49 5.51 -13.75 9.48
CA ARG A 49 4.89 -14.23 10.74
C ARG A 49 5.24 -15.69 11.04
N ILE A 50 5.27 -16.55 10.01
CA ILE A 50 5.64 -17.96 10.14
C ILE A 50 7.11 -18.06 10.55
N ALA A 51 8.00 -17.31 9.91
CA ALA A 51 9.40 -17.21 10.31
C ALA A 51 9.51 -16.74 11.78
N LEU A 52 8.83 -15.65 12.15
CA LEU A 52 8.88 -15.06 13.51
C LEU A 52 8.24 -15.90 14.63
N GLN A 53 7.38 -16.88 14.32
CA GLN A 53 6.77 -17.73 15.33
C GLN A 53 7.82 -18.53 16.10
N ASN A 54 8.94 -18.90 15.46
CA ASN A 54 10.02 -19.67 16.07
C ASN A 54 11.44 -19.16 15.75
N ALA A 55 11.61 -18.11 14.94
CA ALA A 55 12.90 -17.49 14.64
C ALA A 55 13.55 -16.79 15.86
N PRO A 56 14.90 -16.62 15.85
CA PRO A 56 15.80 -16.68 17.01
C PRO A 56 15.79 -15.39 17.83
N LYS A 57 16.55 -15.35 18.95
CA LYS A 57 16.80 -14.23 19.89
C LYS A 57 16.86 -12.82 19.25
N LEU A 58 15.74 -12.33 18.73
CA LEU A 58 15.54 -10.96 18.33
C LEU A 58 15.50 -10.16 19.62
N THR A 59 16.26 -9.07 19.66
CA THR A 59 16.21 -8.13 20.77
C THR A 59 14.75 -7.79 21.04
N LYS A 60 14.33 -7.76 22.32
CA LYS A 60 12.92 -7.46 22.70
C LYS A 60 12.38 -6.21 21.97
N LYS A 61 13.23 -5.20 21.77
CA LYS A 61 12.94 -3.98 21.00
C LYS A 61 12.57 -4.26 19.53
N THR A 62 13.34 -5.10 18.84
CA THR A 62 13.10 -5.46 17.43
C THR A 62 11.82 -6.29 17.27
N LYS A 63 11.56 -7.23 18.19
CA LYS A 63 10.33 -8.04 18.17
C LYS A 63 9.08 -7.18 18.31
N VAL A 64 9.07 -6.24 19.26
CA VAL A 64 7.95 -5.29 19.47
C VAL A 64 7.74 -4.40 18.24
N LEU A 65 8.83 -3.88 17.65
CA LEU A 65 8.78 -3.05 16.45
C LEU A 65 8.18 -3.81 15.26
N VAL A 66 8.63 -5.04 15.04
CA VAL A 66 8.17 -5.90 13.95
C VAL A 66 6.69 -6.26 14.12
N THR A 67 6.28 -6.68 15.32
CA THR A 67 4.85 -7.00 15.59
C THR A 67 3.95 -5.78 15.41
N LYS A 68 4.40 -4.59 15.82
CA LYS A 68 3.63 -3.34 15.67
C LYS A 68 3.46 -2.99 14.19
N LYS A 69 4.54 -3.10 13.40
CA LYS A 69 4.52 -2.80 11.96
C LYS A 69 3.73 -3.83 11.15
N ILE A 70 3.82 -5.11 11.48
CA ILE A 70 3.00 -6.18 10.87
C ILE A 70 1.51 -5.94 11.15
N LYS A 71 1.14 -5.51 12.36
CA LYS A 71 -0.27 -5.17 12.66
C LYS A 71 -0.78 -4.00 11.81
N VAL A 72 0.08 -3.02 11.54
CA VAL A 72 -0.23 -1.93 10.60
C VAL A 72 -0.40 -2.48 9.18
N ILE A 73 0.51 -3.32 8.70
CA ILE A 73 0.39 -3.98 7.39
C ILE A 73 -0.94 -4.71 7.30
N ASN A 74 -1.28 -5.63 8.21
CA ASN A 74 -2.55 -6.35 8.14
C ASN A 74 -3.78 -5.44 8.16
N ARG A 75 -3.76 -4.35 8.94
CA ARG A 75 -4.89 -3.41 9.02
C ARG A 75 -5.12 -2.70 7.69
N TRP A 76 -4.04 -2.27 7.04
CA TRP A 76 -4.11 -1.50 5.79
C TRP A 76 -4.10 -2.38 4.54
N TYR A 77 -3.65 -3.63 4.64
CA TYR A 77 -3.58 -4.58 3.54
C TYR A 77 -4.98 -4.89 2.97
N PHE A 78 -6.03 -4.87 3.79
CA PHE A 78 -7.40 -5.04 3.28
C PHE A 78 -7.79 -3.93 2.27
N LEU A 79 -7.33 -2.70 2.50
CA LEU A 79 -7.55 -1.59 1.57
C LEU A 79 -6.57 -1.64 0.41
N ALA A 80 -5.28 -1.90 0.67
CA ALA A 80 -4.24 -1.99 -0.35
C ALA A 80 -4.48 -3.16 -1.32
N ASN A 81 -5.13 -4.25 -0.90
CA ASN A 81 -5.47 -5.36 -1.81
C ASN A 81 -6.58 -5.00 -2.82
N LYS A 82 -7.20 -3.81 -2.70
CA LYS A 82 -8.25 -3.32 -3.59
C LYS A 82 -7.73 -2.39 -4.70
N THR A 83 -6.42 -2.37 -4.97
CA THR A 83 -5.85 -1.58 -6.08
C THR A 83 -6.46 -1.96 -7.44
N GLY A 84 -6.85 -3.22 -7.64
CA GLY A 84 -7.61 -3.63 -8.85
C GLY A 84 -9.00 -2.97 -8.93
N THR A 85 -9.69 -2.84 -7.79
CA THR A 85 -10.98 -2.14 -7.70
C THR A 85 -10.82 -0.64 -7.94
N MET A 86 -9.71 -0.04 -7.51
CA MET A 86 -9.37 1.35 -7.80
C MET A 86 -9.24 1.60 -9.32
N ILE A 87 -8.54 0.71 -10.05
CA ILE A 87 -8.42 0.83 -11.51
C ILE A 87 -9.80 0.76 -12.19
N LEU A 88 -10.66 -0.13 -11.73
CA LEU A 88 -12.05 -0.22 -12.22
C LEU A 88 -12.82 1.09 -11.97
N ILE A 89 -12.73 1.65 -10.76
CA ILE A 89 -13.39 2.92 -10.41
C ILE A 89 -12.89 4.06 -11.29
N LEU A 90 -11.57 4.15 -11.53
CA LEU A 90 -10.99 5.16 -12.42
C LEU A 90 -11.45 5.00 -13.88
N ALA A 91 -11.56 3.76 -14.37
CA ALA A 91 -12.06 3.49 -15.72
C ALA A 91 -13.54 3.88 -15.87
N VAL A 92 -14.37 3.57 -14.86
CA VAL A 92 -15.78 3.99 -14.81
C VAL A 92 -15.89 5.51 -14.75
N GLN A 93 -15.03 6.16 -13.97
CA GLN A 93 -15.00 7.61 -13.89
C GLN A 93 -14.64 8.25 -15.24
N GLN A 94 -13.61 7.75 -15.92
CA GLN A 94 -13.23 8.23 -17.25
C GLN A 94 -14.37 8.04 -18.26
N TRP A 95 -15.08 6.92 -18.18
CA TRP A 95 -16.25 6.64 -19.02
C TRP A 95 -17.38 7.64 -18.77
N LEU A 96 -17.70 7.92 -17.51
CA LEU A 96 -18.74 8.89 -17.13
C LEU A 96 -18.42 10.30 -17.65
N VAL A 97 -17.17 10.75 -17.53
CA VAL A 97 -16.73 12.07 -18.01
C VAL A 97 -16.88 12.22 -19.53
N ILE A 98 -16.65 11.15 -20.30
CA ILE A 98 -16.71 11.18 -21.77
C ILE A 98 -18.15 11.11 -22.29
N PHE A 99 -18.98 10.23 -21.69
CA PHE A 99 -20.28 9.87 -22.27
C PHE A 99 -21.49 10.51 -21.57
N ALA A 100 -21.37 10.96 -20.32
CA ALA A 100 -22.51 11.49 -19.57
C ALA A 100 -22.60 13.01 -19.64
N LYS A 101 -23.83 13.53 -19.80
CA LYS A 101 -24.11 14.96 -19.64
C LYS A 101 -23.94 15.32 -18.16
N GLN A 102 -22.93 16.14 -17.87
CA GLN A 102 -22.55 16.49 -16.49
C GLN A 102 -23.69 17.23 -15.77
N ASN A 103 -24.21 16.59 -14.71
CA ASN A 103 -25.19 17.13 -13.79
C ASN A 103 -24.59 17.15 -12.37
N TRP A 104 -25.07 18.02 -11.49
CA TRP A 104 -24.58 18.16 -10.09
C TRP A 104 -24.51 16.84 -9.31
N GLY A 105 -25.48 15.95 -9.52
CA GLY A 105 -25.48 14.62 -8.90
C GLY A 105 -24.32 13.74 -9.39
N LEU A 106 -24.00 13.80 -10.69
CA LEU A 106 -22.91 13.03 -11.29
C LEU A 106 -21.54 13.51 -10.75
N ILE A 107 -21.36 14.83 -10.64
CA ILE A 107 -20.12 15.41 -10.13
C ILE A 107 -19.87 15.02 -8.67
N THR A 108 -20.92 14.98 -7.86
CA THR A 108 -20.82 14.53 -6.45
C THR A 108 -20.32 13.08 -6.37
N ILE A 109 -20.77 12.22 -7.28
CA ILE A 109 -20.34 10.82 -7.36
C ILE A 109 -18.88 10.73 -7.81
N GLU A 110 -18.44 11.54 -8.78
CA GLU A 110 -17.04 11.61 -9.23
C GLU A 110 -16.09 11.99 -8.10
N ILE A 111 -16.42 13.04 -7.32
CA ILE A 111 -15.62 13.46 -6.16
C ILE A 111 -15.56 12.33 -5.12
N ALA A 112 -16.67 11.67 -4.82
CA ALA A 112 -16.70 10.56 -3.88
C ALA A 112 -15.83 9.37 -4.35
N MET A 113 -15.87 9.05 -5.65
CA MET A 113 -15.03 8.01 -6.25
C MET A 113 -13.54 8.37 -6.16
N LEU A 114 -13.17 9.62 -6.45
CA LEU A 114 -11.78 10.12 -6.32
C LEU A 114 -11.27 10.02 -4.87
N LEU A 115 -12.11 10.39 -3.90
CA LEU A 115 -11.77 10.27 -2.47
C LEU A 115 -11.52 8.80 -2.08
N ILE A 116 -12.34 7.87 -2.56
CA ILE A 116 -12.16 6.43 -2.32
C ILE A 116 -10.84 5.94 -2.93
N CYS A 117 -10.53 6.33 -4.18
CA CYS A 117 -9.25 6.02 -4.82
C CYS A 117 -8.06 6.58 -4.02
N GLY A 118 -8.19 7.79 -3.48
CA GLY A 118 -7.16 8.42 -2.64
C GLY A 118 -6.91 7.66 -1.35
N LEU A 119 -7.96 7.16 -0.70
CA LEU A 119 -7.84 6.30 0.48
C LEU A 119 -7.15 4.98 0.16
N ILE A 120 -7.46 4.35 -0.97
CA ILE A 120 -6.80 3.11 -1.42
C ILE A 120 -5.31 3.36 -1.67
N LEU A 121 -4.95 4.42 -2.41
CA LEU A 121 -3.55 4.78 -2.66
C LEU A 121 -2.78 5.13 -1.38
N ALA A 122 -3.40 5.89 -0.47
CA ALA A 122 -2.77 6.23 0.80
C ALA A 122 -2.53 4.99 1.67
N ALA A 123 -3.43 4.00 1.60
CA ALA A 123 -3.27 2.72 2.27
C ALA A 123 -2.12 1.91 1.65
N ASP A 124 -2.04 1.82 0.32
CA ASP A 124 -0.98 1.10 -0.38
C ASP A 124 0.39 1.74 -0.08
N PHE A 125 0.49 3.07 -0.20
CA PHE A 125 1.67 3.84 0.15
C PHE A 125 2.12 3.61 1.60
N ARG A 126 1.18 3.60 2.56
CA ARG A 126 1.47 3.31 3.97
C ARG A 126 2.01 1.90 4.15
N VAL A 127 1.42 0.90 3.50
CA VAL A 127 1.88 -0.49 3.56
C VAL A 127 3.29 -0.60 2.98
N ASN A 128 3.54 0.02 1.82
CA ASN A 128 4.82 -0.03 1.12
C ASN A 128 5.95 0.67 1.90
N ILE A 129 5.69 1.83 2.52
CA ILE A 129 6.64 2.45 3.46
C ILE A 129 6.97 1.52 4.62
N VAL A 130 5.95 0.92 5.25
CA VAL A 130 6.14 0.07 6.42
C VAL A 130 6.92 -1.19 6.05
N ARG A 131 6.68 -1.77 4.87
CA ARG A 131 7.47 -2.88 4.31
C ARG A 131 8.93 -2.48 4.11
N SER A 132 9.21 -1.35 3.47
CA SER A 132 10.59 -0.88 3.27
C SER A 132 11.32 -0.63 4.61
N GLN A 133 10.62 -0.09 5.61
CA GLN A 133 11.18 0.08 6.96
C GLN A 133 11.46 -1.27 7.65
N LEU A 134 10.58 -2.25 7.47
CA LEU A 134 10.78 -3.61 7.98
C LEU A 134 11.96 -4.30 7.29
N GLU A 135 12.07 -4.18 5.96
CA GLU A 135 13.18 -4.74 5.18
C GLU A 135 14.53 -4.21 5.69
N ARG A 136 14.64 -2.90 5.91
CA ARG A 136 15.85 -2.29 6.50
C ARG A 136 16.13 -2.75 7.93
N ALA A 137 15.09 -2.89 8.76
CA ALA A 137 15.24 -3.31 10.16
C ALA A 137 15.58 -4.79 10.32
N LEU A 138 15.11 -5.63 9.39
CA LEU A 138 15.28 -7.09 9.40
C LEU A 138 16.49 -7.55 8.58
N LYS A 139 17.09 -6.68 7.76
CA LYS A 139 18.34 -6.94 7.03
C LYS A 139 19.42 -7.67 7.85
N PRO A 140 19.77 -7.27 9.08
CA PRO A 140 20.81 -7.97 9.85
C PRO A 140 20.42 -9.39 10.30
N TYR A 141 19.16 -9.80 10.13
CA TYR A 141 18.64 -11.11 10.50
C TYR A 141 18.16 -11.92 9.29
N GLU A 142 18.42 -11.43 8.07
CA GLU A 142 17.95 -11.98 6.79
C GLU A 142 18.20 -13.48 6.65
N ASP A 143 19.47 -13.90 6.71
CA ASP A 143 19.84 -15.30 6.51
C ASP A 143 19.10 -16.22 7.47
N ARG A 144 19.03 -15.83 8.76
CA ARG A 144 18.37 -16.63 9.80
C ARG A 144 16.86 -16.73 9.59
N LEU A 145 16.22 -15.64 9.18
CA LEU A 145 14.79 -15.61 8.87
C LEU A 145 14.47 -16.47 7.65
N TRP A 146 15.35 -16.46 6.64
CA TRP A 146 15.21 -17.28 5.44
C TRP A 146 15.39 -18.77 5.72
N PHE A 147 16.40 -19.14 6.51
CA PHE A 147 16.60 -20.53 6.93
C PHE A 147 15.39 -21.07 7.69
N GLU A 148 14.87 -20.32 8.66
CA GLU A 148 13.72 -20.75 9.46
C GLU A 148 12.44 -20.86 8.62
N TYR A 149 12.25 -19.96 7.64
CA TYR A 149 11.15 -20.05 6.69
C TYR A 149 11.26 -21.31 5.83
N ARG A 150 12.42 -21.55 5.21
CA ARG A 150 12.64 -22.71 4.32
C ARG A 150 12.56 -24.06 5.04
N LEU A 151 12.89 -24.09 6.33
CA LEU A 151 12.73 -25.29 7.16
C LEU A 151 11.25 -25.63 7.45
N ARG A 152 10.33 -24.69 7.22
CA ARG A 152 8.92 -24.81 7.62
C ARG A 152 7.92 -24.65 6.47
N SER A 153 8.35 -24.18 5.30
CA SER A 153 7.59 -24.15 4.05
C SER A 153 7.61 -25.53 3.39
#